data_AF-A0A6N6M5D5-F1
#
_entry.id   AF-A0A6N6M5D5-F1
#
_cell.length_a   1.000
_cell.length_b   1.000
_cell.length_c   1.000
_cell.angle_alpha   90.00
_cell.angle_beta   90.00
_cell.angle_gamma   90.00
#
_symmetry.space_group_name_H-M   'P 1'
#
loop_
_entity.id
_entity.type
_entity.pdbx_description
1 polymer ?
#
loop_
_entity_poly.entity_id
_entity_poly.type
_entity_poly.pdbx_seq_one_letter_code
_entity_poly.pdbx_strand_id
1 'polypeptide(L)'
;MIFTFQVFFLLSALFGVYSFKKTNEKLPKLILLTQIIAVPLATVTPEHGQLGFILFMLSLLLIVIYELRTLIKENFKKNIPIIISSIFIFGKFVAQIQHYPHARIIGLSMIIPVGIYLYLLINYRKNLKNEIGFMTIITMDAAIEFASTVSVYF
;
A
#
# COMPACT_ATOMS: atom_id res chain seq x y z
N MET A 1 6.90 12.55 16.13
CA MET A 1 6.39 11.34 15.46
C MET A 1 5.73 11.66 14.11
N ILE A 2 4.81 12.63 14.06
CA ILE A 2 4.11 13.04 12.82
C ILE A 2 5.07 13.42 11.68
N PHE A 3 6.10 14.24 11.96
CA PHE A 3 7.10 14.64 10.96
C PHE A 3 7.87 13.45 10.38
N THR A 4 8.23 12.47 11.22
CA THR A 4 8.97 11.27 10.79
C THR A 4 8.13 10.42 9.83
N PHE A 5 6.83 10.26 10.09
CA PHE A 5 5.93 9.50 9.21
C PHE A 5 5.69 10.19 7.86
N GLN A 6 5.57 11.53 7.86
CA GLN A 6 5.47 12.30 6.61
C GLN A 6 6.70 12.12 5.71
N VAL A 7 7.90 12.08 6.29
CA VAL A 7 9.14 11.83 5.53
C VAL A 7 9.12 10.44 4.88
N PHE A 8 8.71 9.40 5.62
CA PHE A 8 8.62 8.05 5.07
C PHE A 8 7.60 7.93 3.93
N PHE A 9 6.47 8.63 4.02
CA PHE A 9 5.47 8.71 2.94
C PHE A 9 6.01 9.44 1.71
N LEU A 10 6.75 10.53 1.89
CA LEU A 10 7.37 11.24 0.76
C LEU A 10 8.44 10.38 0.08
N LEU A 11 9.26 9.67 0.86
CA LEU A 11 10.27 8.75 0.33
C LEU A 11 9.62 7.60 -0.45
N SER A 12 8.51 7.04 0.02
CA SER A 12 7.78 5.99 -0.71
C SER A 12 7.15 6.52 -2.00
N ALA A 13 6.63 7.76 -2.00
CA ALA A 13 6.13 8.43 -3.20
C ALA A 13 7.26 8.70 -4.23
N LEU A 14 8.44 9.15 -3.79
CA LEU A 14 9.62 9.31 -4.65
C LEU A 14 10.07 7.98 -5.26
N PHE A 15 10.06 6.90 -4.46
CA PHE A 15 10.31 5.56 -4.96
C PHE A 15 9.23 5.10 -5.97
N GLY A 16 7.98 5.49 -5.74
CA GLY A 16 6.88 5.33 -6.67
C GLY A 16 7.16 5.98 -8.03
N VAL A 17 7.60 7.24 -8.03
CA VAL A 17 7.97 7.97 -9.26
C VAL A 17 9.12 7.28 -10.00
N TYR A 18 10.14 6.81 -9.27
CA TYR A 18 11.21 6.02 -9.86
C TYR A 18 10.69 4.72 -10.49
N SER A 19 9.82 4.01 -9.78
CA SER A 19 9.22 2.75 -10.23
C SER A 19 8.31 2.97 -11.46
N PHE A 20 7.58 4.08 -11.52
CA PHE A 20 6.73 4.44 -12.65
C PHE A 20 7.50 4.48 -13.97
N LYS A 21 8.75 4.96 -13.96
CA LYS A 21 9.62 4.97 -15.14
C LYS A 21 10.10 3.57 -15.56
N LYS A 22 10.14 2.61 -14.61
CA LYS A 22 10.64 1.24 -14.84
C LYS A 22 9.54 0.25 -15.18
N THR A 23 8.30 0.52 -14.78
CA THR A 23 7.14 -0.28 -15.14
C THR A 23 6.90 -0.17 -16.64
N ASN A 24 6.59 -1.29 -17.31
CA ASN A 24 6.28 -1.28 -18.75
C ASN A 24 4.77 -1.33 -19.03
N GLU A 25 4.00 -1.89 -18.11
CA GLU A 25 2.56 -2.09 -18.28
C GLU A 25 1.72 -0.87 -17.92
N LYS A 26 0.60 -0.68 -18.64
CA LYS A 26 -0.30 0.47 -18.45
C LYS A 26 -1.01 0.46 -17.10
N LEU A 27 -1.48 -0.71 -16.64
CA LEU A 27 -2.29 -0.81 -15.43
C LEU A 27 -1.47 -0.61 -14.13
N PRO A 28 -0.29 -1.21 -13.96
CA PRO A 28 0.59 -0.90 -12.83
C PRO A 28 1.10 0.55 -12.82
N LYS A 29 1.30 1.16 -14.00
CA LYS A 29 1.58 2.60 -14.09
C LYS A 29 0.42 3.44 -13.57
N LEU A 30 -0.81 3.09 -13.94
CA LEU A 30 -2.00 3.78 -13.44
C LEU A 30 -2.11 3.67 -11.93
N ILE A 31 -1.95 2.46 -11.37
CA ILE A 31 -1.93 2.22 -9.92
C ILE A 31 -0.89 3.13 -9.23
N LEU A 32 0.34 3.12 -9.75
CA LEU A 32 1.42 3.94 -9.23
C LEU A 32 1.10 5.42 -9.31
N LEU A 33 0.59 5.91 -10.43
CA LEU A 33 0.20 7.31 -10.61
C LEU A 33 -0.85 7.71 -9.56
N THR A 34 -1.88 6.88 -9.38
CA THR A 34 -2.92 7.12 -8.38
C THR A 34 -2.33 7.20 -6.97
N GLN A 35 -1.39 6.32 -6.61
CA GLN A 35 -0.75 6.33 -5.30
C GLN A 35 0.19 7.52 -5.10
N ILE A 36 0.99 7.87 -6.11
CA ILE A 36 1.91 9.02 -6.09
C ILE A 36 1.13 10.33 -5.89
N ILE A 37 -0.10 10.42 -6.42
CA ILE A 37 -0.97 11.59 -6.22
C ILE A 37 -1.71 11.52 -4.88
N ALA A 38 -2.21 10.33 -4.52
CA ALA A 38 -2.98 10.12 -3.31
C ALA A 38 -2.19 10.43 -2.03
N VAL A 39 -0.93 9.99 -1.96
CA VAL A 39 -0.10 10.14 -0.75
C VAL A 39 0.14 11.61 -0.38
N PRO A 40 0.61 12.49 -1.28
CA PRO A 40 0.73 13.92 -0.97
C PRO A 40 -0.60 14.59 -0.64
N LEU A 41 -1.68 14.27 -1.37
CA LEU A 41 -3.00 14.84 -1.09
C LEU A 41 -3.51 14.48 0.30
N ALA A 42 -3.27 13.23 0.74
CA ALA A 42 -3.63 12.75 2.06
C ALA A 42 -2.79 13.34 3.19
N THR A 43 -1.55 13.76 2.91
CA THR A 43 -0.56 14.12 3.96
C THR A 43 -0.25 15.62 4.06
N VAL A 44 -0.39 16.38 2.96
CA VAL A 44 0.08 17.78 2.89
C VAL A 44 -1.06 18.77 3.11
N THR A 45 -2.27 18.49 2.61
CA THR A 45 -3.39 19.43 2.66
C THR A 45 -4.60 18.81 3.36
N PRO A 46 -4.99 19.27 4.56
CA PRO A 46 -6.16 18.75 5.28
C PRO A 46 -7.44 18.82 4.44
N GLU A 47 -7.60 19.90 3.67
CA GLU A 47 -8.76 20.17 2.81
C GLU A 47 -8.94 19.13 1.70
N HIS A 48 -7.85 18.54 1.19
CA HIS A 48 -7.89 17.51 0.15
C HIS A 48 -7.58 16.11 0.69
N GLY A 49 -7.48 15.94 2.01
CA GLY A 49 -7.15 14.68 2.65
C GLY A 49 -8.15 13.57 2.31
N GLN A 50 -9.43 13.93 2.19
CA GLN A 50 -10.50 13.00 1.79
C GLN A 50 -10.33 12.51 0.35
N LEU A 51 -9.93 13.38 -0.58
CA LEU A 51 -9.66 12.98 -1.96
C LEU A 51 -8.44 12.06 -2.04
N GLY A 52 -7.37 12.38 -1.29
CA GLY A 52 -6.19 11.52 -1.17
C GLY A 52 -6.57 10.12 -0.65
N PHE A 53 -7.39 10.07 0.40
CA PHE A 53 -7.92 8.82 0.95
C PHE A 53 -8.71 7.99 -0.08
N ILE A 54 -9.67 8.62 -0.78
CA ILE A 54 -10.49 7.94 -1.80
C ILE A 54 -9.60 7.40 -2.93
N LEU A 55 -8.66 8.21 -3.43
CA LEU A 55 -7.73 7.77 -4.46
C LEU A 55 -6.86 6.59 -3.98
N PHE A 56 -6.42 6.61 -2.72
CA PHE A 56 -5.64 5.52 -2.16
C PHE A 56 -6.47 4.22 -2.09
N MET A 57 -7.72 4.29 -1.63
CA MET A 57 -8.64 3.14 -1.65
C MET A 57 -8.89 2.60 -3.05
N LEU A 58 -9.12 3.49 -4.03
CA LEU A 58 -9.26 3.09 -5.43
C LEU A 58 -8.00 2.39 -5.95
N SER A 59 -6.81 2.86 -5.56
CA SER A 59 -5.56 2.20 -5.93
C SER A 59 -5.45 0.77 -5.38
N LEU A 60 -5.92 0.52 -4.16
CA LEU A 60 -5.93 -0.83 -3.56
C LEU A 60 -6.86 -1.77 -4.33
N LEU A 61 -8.04 -1.29 -4.73
CA LEU A 61 -8.96 -2.05 -5.57
C LEU A 61 -8.34 -2.35 -6.94
N LEU A 62 -7.66 -1.37 -7.55
CA LEU A 62 -6.96 -1.58 -8.82
C LEU A 62 -5.84 -2.61 -8.70
N ILE A 63 -5.11 -2.67 -7.58
CA ILE A 63 -4.11 -3.73 -7.32
C ILE A 63 -4.79 -5.10 -7.31
N VAL A 64 -5.89 -5.26 -6.56
CA VAL A 64 -6.62 -6.54 -6.53
C VAL A 64 -7.08 -6.94 -7.93
N ILE A 65 -7.67 -6.01 -8.70
CA ILE A 65 -8.11 -6.29 -10.07
C ILE A 65 -6.93 -6.66 -10.97
N TYR A 66 -5.82 -5.94 -10.89
CA TYR A 66 -4.60 -6.21 -11.65
C TYR A 66 -4.09 -7.62 -11.35
N GLU A 67 -3.91 -7.94 -10.06
CA GLU A 67 -3.36 -9.22 -9.64
C GLU A 67 -4.29 -10.40 -9.92
N LEU A 68 -5.60 -10.23 -9.82
CA LEU A 68 -6.57 -11.27 -10.23
C LEU A 68 -6.50 -11.52 -11.74
N ARG A 69 -6.30 -10.48 -12.55
CA ARG A 69 -6.14 -10.62 -14.00
C ARG A 69 -4.84 -11.32 -14.36
N THR A 70 -3.75 -11.03 -13.66
CA THR A 70 -2.45 -11.69 -13.86
C THR A 70 -2.42 -13.08 -13.21
N LEU A 71 -3.25 -13.36 -12.21
CA LEU A 71 -3.36 -14.67 -11.55
C LEU A 71 -3.61 -15.81 -12.56
N ILE A 72 -4.42 -15.51 -13.58
CA ILE A 72 -4.80 -16.45 -14.65
C ILE A 72 -3.61 -16.71 -15.61
N LYS A 73 -2.66 -15.78 -15.70
CA LYS A 73 -1.58 -15.78 -16.69
C LYS A 73 -0.19 -16.06 -16.11
N GLU A 74 0.01 -15.80 -14.81
CA GLU A 74 1.30 -15.77 -14.16
C GLU A 74 1.35 -16.62 -12.87
N ASN A 75 2.45 -16.47 -12.13
CA ASN A 75 2.81 -17.26 -10.96
C ASN A 75 1.91 -16.92 -9.75
N PHE A 76 0.88 -17.73 -9.55
CA PHE A 76 -0.07 -17.68 -8.43
C PHE A 76 0.57 -17.43 -7.06
N LYS A 77 1.77 -17.97 -6.81
CA LYS A 77 2.51 -17.82 -5.55
C LYS A 77 3.00 -16.39 -5.27
N LYS A 78 3.16 -15.55 -6.30
CA LYS A 78 3.52 -14.12 -6.18
C LYS A 78 2.27 -13.27 -5.95
N ASN A 79 1.21 -13.53 -6.72
CA ASN A 79 0.06 -12.64 -6.83
C ASN A 79 -0.88 -12.73 -5.62
N ILE A 80 -1.07 -13.93 -5.05
CA ILE A 80 -1.92 -14.08 -3.85
C ILE A 80 -1.43 -13.23 -2.69
N PRO A 81 -0.14 -13.26 -2.30
CA PRO A 81 0.34 -12.43 -1.22
C PRO A 81 0.10 -10.93 -1.48
N ILE A 82 0.24 -10.47 -2.74
CA ILE A 82 -0.06 -9.07 -3.11
C ILE A 82 -1.54 -8.76 -2.88
N ILE A 83 -2.45 -9.61 -3.36
CA ILE A 83 -3.90 -9.46 -3.16
C ILE A 83 -4.23 -9.42 -1.66
N ILE A 84 -3.70 -10.35 -0.88
CA ILE A 84 -3.91 -10.40 0.57
C ILE A 84 -3.45 -9.09 1.22
N SER A 85 -2.25 -8.61 0.87
CA SER A 85 -1.72 -7.34 1.40
C SER A 85 -2.66 -6.17 1.10
N SER A 86 -3.15 -6.06 -0.14
CA SER A 86 -4.08 -5.01 -0.55
C SER A 86 -5.43 -5.12 0.19
N ILE A 87 -5.96 -6.33 0.40
CA ILE A 87 -7.21 -6.55 1.13
C ILE A 87 -7.07 -6.15 2.61
N PHE A 88 -5.96 -6.50 3.26
CA PHE A 88 -5.73 -6.12 4.66
C PHE A 88 -5.72 -4.59 4.82
N ILE A 89 -4.98 -3.89 3.96
CA ILE A 89 -4.89 -2.44 4.00
C ILE A 89 -6.24 -1.80 3.62
N PHE A 90 -6.96 -2.35 2.65
CA PHE A 90 -8.31 -1.89 2.32
C PHE A 90 -9.28 -2.09 3.49
N GLY A 91 -9.21 -3.23 4.17
CA GLY A 91 -10.00 -3.56 5.35
C GLY A 91 -9.75 -2.58 6.50
N LYS A 92 -8.50 -2.13 6.71
CA LYS A 92 -8.18 -1.05 7.64
C LYS A 92 -8.98 0.21 7.31
N PHE A 93 -8.97 0.66 6.06
CA PHE A 93 -9.70 1.86 5.67
C PHE A 93 -11.21 1.73 5.85
N VAL A 94 -11.78 0.57 5.51
CA VAL A 94 -13.21 0.30 5.75
C VAL A 94 -13.54 0.36 7.24
N ALA A 95 -12.69 -0.23 8.09
CA ALA A 95 -12.90 -0.20 9.53
C ALA A 95 -12.76 1.20 10.14
N GLN A 96 -11.89 2.04 9.59
CA GLN A 96 -11.78 3.45 9.98
C GLN A 96 -13.07 4.21 9.65
N ILE A 97 -13.65 4.00 8.46
CA ILE A 97 -14.93 4.61 8.06
C ILE A 97 -16.08 4.16 8.97
N GLN A 98 -16.09 2.88 9.34
CA GLN A 98 -17.14 2.31 10.21
C GLN A 98 -16.94 2.60 11.69
N HIS A 99 -15.90 3.35 12.09
CA HIS A 99 -15.53 3.59 13.49
C HIS A 99 -15.43 2.29 14.30
N TYR A 100 -14.83 1.25 13.70
CA TYR A 100 -14.80 -0.07 14.31
C TYR A 100 -14.08 -0.06 15.66
N PRO A 101 -14.66 -0.62 16.74
CA PRO A 101 -14.14 -0.47 18.11
C PRO A 101 -12.82 -1.22 18.34
N HIS A 102 -12.46 -2.15 17.45
CA HIS A 102 -11.23 -2.94 17.54
C HIS A 102 -10.08 -2.37 16.69
N ALA A 103 -9.99 -1.05 16.57
CA ALA A 103 -8.93 -0.37 15.80
C ALA A 103 -7.51 -0.83 16.16
N ARG A 104 -7.25 -1.16 17.44
CA ARG A 104 -5.96 -1.71 17.88
C ARG A 104 -5.58 -3.02 17.19
N ILE A 105 -6.53 -3.96 17.07
CA ILE A 105 -6.27 -5.28 16.45
C ILE A 105 -5.93 -5.09 14.98
N ILE A 106 -6.66 -4.18 14.32
CA ILE A 106 -6.46 -3.83 12.92
C ILE A 106 -5.07 -3.21 12.72
N GLY A 107 -4.70 -2.23 13.55
CA GLY A 107 -3.37 -1.63 13.51
C GLY A 107 -2.24 -2.63 13.72
N LEU A 108 -2.37 -3.56 14.67
CA LEU A 108 -1.39 -4.63 14.89
C LEU A 108 -1.31 -5.61 13.72
N SER A 109 -2.44 -5.92 13.07
CA SER A 109 -2.50 -6.80 11.90
C SER A 109 -1.78 -6.23 10.68
N MET A 110 -1.45 -4.94 10.66
CA MET A 110 -0.69 -4.31 9.57
C MET A 110 0.75 -4.83 9.46
N ILE A 111 1.23 -5.60 10.44
CA ILE A 111 2.48 -6.36 10.31
C ILE A 111 2.41 -7.42 9.18
N ILE A 112 1.21 -7.90 8.84
CA ILE A 112 1.02 -8.95 7.83
C ILE A 112 1.44 -8.46 6.44
N PRO A 113 0.92 -7.32 5.90
CA PRO A 113 1.42 -6.73 4.66
C PRO A 113 2.94 -6.51 4.64
N VAL A 114 3.54 -6.11 5.77
CA VAL A 114 4.98 -5.91 5.90
C VAL A 114 5.75 -7.23 5.74
N GLY A 115 5.32 -8.27 6.46
CA GLY A 115 5.90 -9.60 6.35
C GLY A 115 5.77 -10.18 4.94
N ILE A 116 4.61 -9.99 4.30
CA ILE A 116 4.37 -10.41 2.92
C ILE A 116 5.33 -9.70 1.95
N TYR A 117 5.50 -8.39 2.09
CA TYR A 117 6.41 -7.63 1.23
C TYR A 117 7.86 -8.12 1.36
N LEU A 118 8.34 -8.39 2.58
CA LEU A 118 9.66 -8.96 2.80
C LEU A 118 9.80 -10.35 2.18
N TYR A 119 8.80 -11.22 2.37
CA TYR A 119 8.76 -12.54 1.75
C TYR A 119 8.84 -12.47 0.22
N LEU A 120 8.10 -11.54 -0.39
CA LEU A 120 8.09 -11.31 -1.84
C LEU A 120 9.46 -10.78 -2.32
N LEU A 121 10.08 -9.85 -1.60
CA LEU A 121 11.40 -9.33 -1.94
C LEU A 121 12.49 -10.40 -1.88
N ILE A 122 12.42 -11.32 -0.92
CA ILE A 122 13.43 -12.39 -0.77
C ILE A 122 13.24 -13.44 -1.87
N ASN A 123 12.01 -13.90 -2.10
CA ASN A 123 11.75 -15.08 -2.93
C ASN A 123 11.42 -14.74 -4.40
N TYR A 124 10.96 -13.53 -4.68
CA TYR A 124 10.39 -13.15 -5.99
C TYR A 124 10.93 -11.84 -6.56
N ARG A 125 12.06 -11.31 -6.06
CA ARG A 125 12.64 -10.01 -6.46
C ARG A 125 12.63 -9.72 -7.96
N LYS A 126 13.05 -10.69 -8.78
CA LYS A 126 13.17 -10.52 -10.24
C LYS A 126 11.80 -10.42 -10.94
N ASN A 127 10.76 -10.98 -10.33
CA ASN A 127 9.42 -11.13 -10.89
C ASN A 127 8.45 -10.04 -10.38
N LEU A 128 8.93 -9.10 -9.56
CA LEU A 128 8.19 -7.98 -8.98
C LEU A 128 8.43 -6.66 -9.72
N LYS A 129 8.95 -6.69 -10.95
CA LYS A 129 9.38 -5.47 -11.65
C LYS A 129 8.27 -4.44 -11.81
N ASN A 130 7.03 -4.88 -12.01
CA ASN A 130 5.90 -3.98 -12.24
C ASN A 130 5.19 -3.60 -10.92
N GLU A 131 5.37 -4.42 -9.88
CA GLU A 131 4.59 -4.41 -8.64
C GLU A 131 5.34 -3.78 -7.49
N ILE A 132 6.67 -3.83 -7.51
CA ILE A 132 7.52 -3.39 -6.41
C ILE A 132 7.22 -1.97 -5.98
N GLY A 133 6.94 -1.07 -6.94
CA GLY A 133 6.65 0.32 -6.64
C GLY A 133 5.40 0.49 -5.79
N PHE A 134 4.26 -0.05 -6.26
CA PHE A 134 3.00 0.10 -5.54
C PHE A 134 2.99 -0.71 -4.24
N MET A 135 3.66 -1.87 -4.23
CA MET A 135 3.84 -2.69 -3.03
C MET A 135 4.63 -1.97 -1.96
N THR A 136 5.66 -1.20 -2.34
CA THR A 136 6.45 -0.41 -1.40
C THR A 136 5.61 0.67 -0.75
N ILE A 137 4.78 1.37 -1.52
CA ILE A 137 3.93 2.45 -1.01
C ILE A 137 2.91 1.91 0.00
N ILE A 138 2.16 0.86 -0.37
CA ILE A 138 1.14 0.30 0.53
C ILE A 138 1.77 -0.33 1.77
N THR A 139 2.94 -0.96 1.62
CA THR A 139 3.66 -1.55 2.76
C THR A 139 4.16 -0.49 3.72
N MET A 140 4.58 0.68 3.21
CA MET A 140 4.99 1.79 4.06
C MET A 140 3.81 2.32 4.89
N ASP A 141 2.61 2.45 4.30
CA ASP A 141 1.39 2.80 5.06
C ASP A 141 1.12 1.78 6.18
N ALA A 142 1.20 0.49 5.86
CA ALA A 142 1.01 -0.59 6.84
C ALA A 142 2.08 -0.55 7.95
N ALA A 143 3.34 -0.31 7.62
CA ALA A 143 4.43 -0.22 8.59
C ALA A 143 4.26 0.98 9.53
N ILE A 144 3.82 2.13 9.00
CA ILE A 144 3.54 3.33 9.79
C ILE A 144 2.38 3.09 10.75
N GLU A 145 1.30 2.47 10.27
CA GLU A 145 0.13 2.12 11.10
C GLU A 145 0.49 1.13 12.21
N PHE A 146 1.30 0.12 11.89
CA PHE A 146 1.78 -0.83 12.88
C PHE A 146 2.63 -0.13 13.95
N ALA A 147 3.60 0.69 13.54
CA ALA A 147 4.49 1.40 14.45
C ALA A 147 3.74 2.40 15.34
N SER A 148 2.78 3.15 14.77
CA SER A 148 1.95 4.08 15.54
C SER A 148 1.11 3.33 16.58
N THR A 149 0.50 2.21 16.18
CA THR A 149 -0.28 1.37 17.09
C THR A 149 0.58 0.83 18.23
N VAL A 150 1.76 0.27 17.92
CA VAL A 150 2.67 -0.24 18.97
C VAL A 150 3.05 0.87 19.94
N SER A 151 3.41 2.06 19.45
CA SER A 151 3.84 3.18 20.30
C SER A 151 2.76 3.76 21.22
N VAL A 152 1.48 3.56 20.89
CA VAL A 152 0.36 4.05 21.71
C VAL A 152 0.00 3.05 22.81
N TYR A 153 0.22 1.75 22.57
CA TYR A 153 -0.27 0.68 23.44
C TYR A 153 0.84 -0.07 24.21
N PHE A 154 2.11 0.22 23.96
CA PHE A 154 3.28 -0.39 24.61
C PHE A 154 4.37 0.66 24.82
#